data_AF-A0A3D0ZV67-F1
#
_entry.id   AF-A0A3D0ZV67-F1
#
_cell.length_a   1.000
_cell.length_b   1.000
_cell.length_c   1.000
_cell.angle_alpha   90.00
_cell.angle_beta   90.00
_cell.angle_gamma   90.00
#
_symmetry.space_group_name_H-M   'P 1'
#
loop_
_entity.id
_entity.type
_entity.pdbx_description
1 polymer ?
#
loop_
_entity_poly.entity_id
_entity_poly.type
_entity_poly.pdbx_seq_one_letter_code
_entity_poly.pdbx_strand_id
1 'polypeptide(L)'
;MDLISKVDRNLLSKSDEFLKLYPASQWLYLGLRILRRRLYELEPSYQRRLDEIRREMAKGYIRATSQKIQEIGELLVYGAVTKFRRAFLRRVEMSPPQYRQQFGVL
;
A
#
# COMPACT_ATOMS: atom_id res chain seq x y z
N MET A 1 -15.95 15.91 -10.66
CA MET A 1 -15.23 15.61 -9.40
C MET A 1 -14.96 14.13 -9.37
N ASP A 2 -13.70 13.71 -9.54
CA ASP A 2 -13.39 12.30 -9.76
C ASP A 2 -13.45 11.50 -8.44
N LEU A 3 -14.08 10.32 -8.47
CA LEU A 3 -14.19 9.37 -7.37
C LEU A 3 -12.83 9.08 -6.72
N ILE A 4 -11.75 9.14 -7.51
CA ILE A 4 -10.35 8.99 -7.07
C ILE A 4 -9.95 10.08 -6.08
N SER A 5 -10.29 11.35 -6.35
CA SER A 5 -10.00 12.47 -5.44
C SER A 5 -10.80 12.39 -4.14
N LYS A 6 -12.00 11.78 -4.18
CA LYS A 6 -12.81 11.52 -2.97
C LYS A 6 -12.24 10.39 -2.12
N VAL A 7 -11.70 9.34 -2.76
CA VAL A 7 -11.05 8.23 -2.08
C VAL A 7 -9.72 8.70 -1.45
N ASP A 8 -8.89 9.45 -2.18
CA ASP A 8 -7.62 10.01 -1.65
C ASP A 8 -7.80 10.95 -0.45
N ARG A 9 -8.72 11.91 -0.53
CA ARG A 9 -8.85 12.96 0.50
C ARG A 9 -9.46 12.42 1.80
N ASN A 10 -10.29 11.37 1.73
CA ASN A 10 -10.80 10.66 2.91
C ASN A 10 -9.81 9.62 3.46
N LEU A 11 -9.04 8.94 2.59
CA LEU A 11 -8.08 7.91 3.01
C LEU A 11 -6.93 8.48 3.85
N LEU A 12 -6.41 9.65 3.49
CA LEU A 12 -5.29 10.26 4.19
C LEU A 12 -5.70 11.06 5.44
N SER A 13 -6.97 11.51 5.52
CA SER A 13 -7.45 12.33 6.65
C SER A 13 -8.12 11.54 7.78
N LYS A 14 -8.47 10.26 7.56
CA LYS A 14 -9.11 9.39 8.56
C LYS A 14 -8.50 7.97 8.62
N SER A 15 -7.17 7.90 8.50
CA SER A 15 -6.43 6.64 8.38
C SER A 15 -6.77 5.61 9.47
N ASP A 16 -6.95 6.02 10.72
CA ASP A 16 -7.04 5.06 11.84
C ASP A 16 -8.40 4.38 12.00
N GLU A 17 -9.50 5.04 11.65
CA GLU A 17 -10.85 4.46 11.78
C GLU A 17 -11.25 3.70 10.51
N PHE A 18 -10.75 4.14 9.36
CA PHE A 18 -11.06 3.58 8.07
C PHE A 18 -10.24 2.32 7.74
N LEU A 19 -8.97 2.25 8.18
CA LEU A 19 -8.16 1.03 8.12
C LEU A 19 -8.71 -0.08 9.02
N LYS A 20 -9.55 0.25 10.00
CA LYS A 20 -10.25 -0.73 10.87
C LYS A 20 -11.49 -1.32 10.20
N LEU A 21 -12.24 -0.53 9.43
CA LEU A 21 -13.52 -0.96 8.82
C LEU A 21 -13.31 -1.82 7.55
N TYR A 22 -12.17 -1.69 6.88
CA TYR A 22 -11.83 -2.45 5.68
C TYR A 22 -10.32 -2.72 5.67
N PRO A 23 -9.87 -4.00 5.73
CA PRO A 23 -8.46 -4.35 5.66
C PRO A 23 -7.79 -3.75 4.41
N ALA A 24 -6.52 -3.38 4.52
CA ALA A 24 -5.73 -2.82 3.41
C ALA A 24 -5.81 -3.65 2.12
N SER A 25 -5.91 -4.98 2.24
CA SER A 25 -6.13 -5.89 1.12
C SER A 25 -7.42 -5.59 0.36
N GLN A 26 -8.56 -5.45 1.04
CA GLN A 26 -9.85 -5.19 0.41
C GLN A 26 -9.84 -3.86 -0.34
N TRP A 27 -9.24 -2.82 0.22
CA TRP A 27 -9.05 -1.53 -0.47
C TRP A 27 -8.21 -1.67 -1.72
N LEU A 28 -7.07 -2.36 -1.64
CA LEU A 28 -6.19 -2.55 -2.77
C LEU A 28 -6.86 -3.40 -3.86
N TYR A 29 -7.62 -4.43 -3.49
CA TYR A 29 -8.41 -5.23 -4.43
C TYR A 29 -9.51 -4.39 -5.13
N LEU A 30 -10.26 -3.59 -4.38
CA LEU A 30 -11.28 -2.70 -4.94
C LEU A 30 -10.66 -1.63 -5.85
N GLY A 31 -9.54 -1.03 -5.41
CA GLY A 31 -8.75 -0.09 -6.19
C GLY A 31 -8.23 -0.71 -7.50
N LEU A 32 -7.68 -1.92 -7.46
CA LEU A 32 -7.25 -2.68 -8.65
C LEU A 32 -8.41 -3.00 -9.60
N ARG A 33 -9.61 -3.27 -9.08
CA ARG A 33 -10.79 -3.56 -9.89
C ARG A 33 -11.31 -2.31 -10.60
N ILE A 34 -11.44 -1.20 -9.87
CA ILE A 34 -11.80 0.11 -10.44
C ILE A 34 -10.73 0.56 -11.43
N LEU A 35 -9.45 0.31 -11.10
CA LEU A 35 -8.30 0.59 -11.93
C LEU A 35 -8.37 -0.18 -13.24
N ARG A 36 -8.54 -1.51 -13.24
CA ARG A 36 -8.62 -2.30 -14.47
C ARG A 36 -9.70 -1.78 -15.43
N ARG A 37 -10.79 -1.22 -14.88
CA ARG A 37 -11.84 -0.57 -15.65
C ARG A 37 -11.45 0.80 -16.22
N ARG A 38 -10.67 1.60 -15.47
CA ARG A 38 -10.20 2.94 -15.87
C ARG A 38 -8.89 2.94 -16.66
N LEU A 39 -8.09 1.87 -16.55
CA LEU A 39 -6.82 1.69 -17.26
C LEU A 39 -7.03 1.65 -18.78
N TYR A 40 -8.23 1.27 -19.23
CA TYR A 40 -8.61 1.42 -20.64
C TYR A 40 -8.55 2.86 -21.17
N GLU A 41 -8.46 3.88 -20.30
CA GLU A 41 -8.60 5.30 -20.69
C GLU A 41 -7.43 6.23 -20.26
N LEU A 42 -6.60 5.93 -19.22
CA LEU A 42 -5.73 6.95 -18.56
C LEU A 42 -4.34 6.44 -18.06
N GLU A 43 -3.74 5.45 -18.72
CA GLU A 43 -2.75 4.47 -18.21
C GLU A 43 -1.64 4.84 -17.18
N PRO A 44 -0.83 5.91 -17.23
CA PRO A 44 0.39 5.96 -16.38
C PRO A 44 0.21 6.60 -14.99
N SER A 45 -0.75 7.52 -14.82
CA SER A 45 -0.83 8.39 -13.64
C SER A 45 -1.37 7.66 -12.40
N TYR A 46 -2.32 6.74 -12.60
CA TYR A 46 -2.96 6.04 -11.50
C TYR A 46 -2.11 4.88 -10.96
N GLN A 47 -1.40 4.13 -11.81
CA GLN A 47 -0.50 3.08 -11.34
C GLN A 47 0.57 3.65 -10.39
N ARG A 48 1.10 4.83 -10.70
CA ARG A 48 2.04 5.56 -9.81
C ARG A 48 1.40 5.91 -8.46
N ARG A 49 0.12 6.34 -8.47
CA ARG A 49 -0.61 6.67 -7.24
C ARG A 49 -0.91 5.43 -6.39
N LEU A 50 -1.28 4.31 -7.00
CA LEU A 50 -1.49 3.05 -6.29
C LEU A 50 -0.20 2.52 -5.65
N ASP A 51 0.92 2.62 -6.39
CA ASP A 51 2.25 2.30 -5.87
C ASP A 51 2.61 3.14 -4.64
N GLU A 52 2.27 4.43 -4.66
CA GLU A 52 2.53 5.36 -3.55
C GLU A 52 1.73 4.99 -2.30
N ILE A 53 0.43 4.70 -2.46
CA ILE A 53 -0.43 4.25 -1.35
C ILE A 53 0.11 2.95 -0.75
N ARG A 54 0.48 1.98 -1.59
CA ARG A 54 1.07 0.71 -1.13
C ARG A 54 2.37 0.92 -0.36
N ARG A 55 3.21 1.86 -0.81
CA ARG A 55 4.47 2.20 -0.16
C ARG A 55 4.25 2.76 1.24
N GLU A 56 3.34 3.72 1.40
CA GLU A 56 3.08 4.32 2.71
C GLU A 56 2.42 3.33 3.68
N MET A 57 1.48 2.51 3.20
CA MET A 57 0.93 1.41 4.01
C MET A 57 2.01 0.41 4.44
N ALA A 58 2.92 0.03 3.53
CA ALA A 58 4.03 -0.88 3.86
C ALA A 58 4.91 -0.31 4.97
N LYS A 59 5.30 0.96 4.87
CA LYS A 59 6.08 1.65 5.91
C LYS A 59 5.36 1.63 7.25
N GLY A 60 4.05 1.94 7.24
CA GLY A 60 3.19 1.89 8.42
C GLY A 60 3.17 0.51 9.09
N TYR A 61 2.86 -0.54 8.33
CA TYR A 61 2.83 -1.92 8.86
C TYR A 61 4.19 -2.38 9.37
N ILE A 62 5.27 -2.12 8.63
CA ILE A 62 6.62 -2.55 9.02
C ILE A 62 7.05 -1.87 10.33
N ARG A 63 6.65 -0.60 10.52
CA ARG A 63 6.98 0.21 11.70
C ARG A 63 6.15 -0.17 12.92
N ALA A 64 4.85 -0.35 12.74
CA ALA A 64 3.88 -0.42 13.85
C ALA A 64 3.52 -1.85 14.26
N THR A 65 3.94 -2.88 13.51
CA THR A 65 3.59 -4.27 13.81
C THR A 65 4.80 -5.20 13.76
N SER A 66 4.73 -6.30 14.51
CA SER A 66 5.69 -7.40 14.48
C SER A 66 5.40 -8.44 13.39
N GLN A 67 4.40 -8.21 12.53
CA GLN A 67 3.98 -9.16 11.48
C GLN A 67 5.14 -9.54 10.56
N LYS A 68 5.11 -10.73 9.99
CA LYS A 68 6.18 -11.17 9.09
C LYS A 68 6.14 -10.35 7.80
N ILE A 69 7.32 -10.02 7.25
CA ILE A 69 7.45 -9.28 5.98
C ILE A 69 6.68 -9.95 4.84
N GLN A 70 6.56 -11.28 4.87
CA GLN A 70 5.74 -12.04 3.91
C GLN A 70 4.25 -11.72 4.05
N GLU A 71 3.70 -11.78 5.27
CA GLU A 71 2.29 -11.50 5.56
C GLU A 71 1.93 -10.06 5.15
N ILE A 72 2.83 -9.10 5.37
CA ILE A 72 2.65 -7.71 4.92
C ILE A 72 2.60 -7.64 3.38
N GLY A 73 3.46 -8.38 2.68
CA GLY A 73 3.47 -8.42 1.22
C GLY A 73 2.20 -9.05 0.61
N GLU A 74 1.66 -10.08 1.27
CA GLU A 74 0.40 -10.72 0.92
C GLU A 74 -0.79 -9.77 1.17
N LEU A 75 -0.83 -9.12 2.33
CA LEU A 75 -1.84 -8.11 2.69
C LEU A 75 -1.88 -6.96 1.67
N LEU A 76 -0.72 -6.54 1.17
CA LEU A 76 -0.60 -5.46 0.20
C LEU A 76 -0.73 -5.92 -1.26
N VAL A 77 -1.13 -7.18 -1.48
CA VAL A 77 -1.48 -7.75 -2.79
C VAL A 77 -0.31 -7.70 -3.78
N TYR A 78 0.92 -7.93 -3.30
CA TYR A 78 2.10 -8.07 -4.16
C TYR A 78 2.22 -9.45 -4.82
N GLY A 79 1.41 -10.42 -4.39
CA GLY A 79 1.35 -11.79 -4.90
C GLY A 79 2.56 -12.68 -4.58
N ALA A 80 3.71 -12.09 -4.24
CA ALA A 80 4.87 -12.80 -3.72
C ALA A 80 5.73 -11.87 -2.86
N VAL A 81 6.30 -12.37 -1.76
CA VAL A 81 7.17 -11.60 -0.87
C VAL A 81 8.40 -11.03 -1.60
N THR A 82 8.94 -11.74 -2.59
CA THR A 82 10.08 -11.27 -3.40
C THR A 82 9.71 -10.02 -4.22
N LYS A 83 8.49 -9.97 -4.77
CA LYS A 83 7.99 -8.78 -5.49
C LYS A 83 7.83 -7.59 -4.54
N PHE A 84 7.29 -7.85 -3.35
CA PHE A 84 7.17 -6.83 -2.30
C PHE A 84 8.54 -6.27 -1.90
N ARG A 85 9.49 -7.12 -1.50
CA ARG A 85 10.83 -6.70 -1.07
C ARG A 85 11.54 -5.86 -2.14
N ARG A 86 11.50 -6.29 -3.40
CA ARG A 86 12.10 -5.54 -4.53
C ARG A 86 11.43 -4.19 -4.75
N ALA A 87 10.09 -4.15 -4.72
CA ALA A 87 9.35 -2.90 -4.89
C ALA A 87 9.59 -1.92 -3.74
N PHE A 88 9.62 -2.42 -2.51
CA PHE A 88 9.89 -1.63 -1.31
C PHE A 88 11.31 -1.07 -1.33
N LEU A 89 12.32 -1.92 -1.57
CA LEU A 89 13.71 -1.49 -1.69
C LEU A 89 13.91 -0.42 -2.77
N ARG A 90 13.32 -0.60 -3.96
CA ARG A 90 13.42 0.38 -5.05
C ARG A 90 12.81 1.75 -4.71
N ARG A 91 11.82 1.79 -3.82
CA ARG A 91 11.01 2.99 -3.53
C ARG A 91 11.33 3.67 -2.20
N VAL A 92 11.92 2.92 -1.27
CA VAL A 92 12.23 3.34 0.11
C VAL A 92 13.74 3.27 0.36
N GLU A 93 14.51 2.72 -0.58
CA GLU A 93 15.98 2.62 -0.55
C GLU A 93 16.53 1.80 0.63
N MET A 94 15.63 1.08 1.32
CA MET A 94 15.96 0.18 2.42
C MET A 94 15.16 -1.11 2.29
N SER A 95 15.75 -2.24 2.69
CA SER A 95 14.97 -3.48 2.76
C SER A 95 13.94 -3.40 3.90
N PRO A 96 12.80 -4.12 3.81
CA PRO A 96 11.81 -4.13 4.89
C PRO A 96 12.38 -4.49 6.28
N PRO A 97 13.29 -5.47 6.44
CA PRO A 97 13.92 -5.74 7.73
C PRO A 97 14.78 -4.57 8.26
N GLN A 98 15.59 -3.94 7.40
CA GLN A 98 16.40 -2.78 7.78
C GLN A 98 15.51 -1.60 8.19
N TYR A 99 14.43 -1.37 7.43
CA TYR A 99 13.46 -0.33 7.75
C TYR A 99 12.78 -0.58 9.11
N ARG A 100 12.43 -1.84 9.42
CA ARG A 100 11.91 -2.22 10.74
C ARG A 100 12.92 -1.96 11.85
N GLN A 101 14.18 -2.35 11.67
CA GLN A 101 15.21 -2.17 12.67
C GLN A 101 15.45 -0.68 12.98
N GLN A 102 15.42 0.17 11.96
CA GLN A 102 15.71 1.59 12.11
C GLN A 102 14.53 2.41 12.64
N PHE A 103 13.30 2.08 12.21
CA PHE A 103 12.13 2.91 12.49
C PHE A 103 11.04 2.24 13.32
N GLY A 104 11.16 0.93 13.58
CA GLY A 104 10.17 0.17 14.31
C GLY A 104 9.93 0.72 15.71
N VAL A 105 8.66 0.86 16.08
CA VAL A 105 8.23 1.19 17.44
C VAL A 105 7.72 -0.12 18.02
N LEU A 106 8.61 -0.86 18.68
CA LEU A 106 8.29 -2.03 19.50
C LEU A 106 8.57 -1.69 20.95
#